data_AF-A0A7G2JX34-F1
#
_entry.id   AF-A0A7G2JX34-F1
#
_cell.length_a   1.000
_cell.length_b   1.000
_cell.length_c   1.000
_cell.angle_alpha   90.00
_cell.angle_beta   90.00
_cell.angle_gamma   90.00
#
_symmetry.space_group_name_H-M   'P 1'
#
loop_
_entity.id
_entity.type
_entity.pdbx_description
1 polymer ?
#
loop_
_entity_poly.entity_id
_entity_poly.type
_entity_poly.pdbx_seq_one_letter_code
_entity_poly.pdbx_strand_id
1 'polypeptide(L)'
;ILGAGGATKDVLLPLLQAQQNIVLANRTFSKTKELAERFKPYGNIQAVSMDSIPLQTYDLVINATSAGLSGGTASVDVEILKLLCKSLTEH
;
A
#
# COMPACT_ATOMS: atom_id res chain seq x y z
N ILE A 1 0.98 -0.36 -0.07
CA ILE A 1 0.46 -1.34 0.92
C ILE A 1 -1.04 -1.51 0.71
N LEU A 2 -1.49 -2.76 0.55
CA LEU A 2 -2.90 -3.13 0.40
C LEU A 2 -3.41 -3.68 1.73
N GLY A 3 -4.36 -2.99 2.35
CA GLY A 3 -4.91 -3.33 3.67
C GLY A 3 -4.61 -2.27 4.73
N ALA A 4 -5.48 -2.20 5.74
CA ALA A 4 -5.38 -1.26 6.88
C ALA A 4 -5.66 -1.96 8.22
N GLY A 5 -5.28 -3.24 8.32
CA GLY A 5 -5.47 -4.08 9.50
C GLY A 5 -4.39 -3.88 10.57
N GLY A 6 -4.39 -4.72 11.61
CA GLY A 6 -3.39 -4.66 12.69
C GLY A 6 -1.95 -4.73 12.18
N ALA A 7 -1.66 -5.75 11.36
CA ALA A 7 -0.33 -5.92 10.76
C ALA A 7 0.16 -4.68 9.98
N THR A 8 -0.74 -3.98 9.28
CA THR A 8 -0.37 -2.73 8.60
C THR A 8 0.06 -1.66 9.61
N LYS A 9 -0.68 -1.48 10.71
CA LYS A 9 -0.37 -0.47 11.73
C LYS A 9 0.99 -0.71 12.37
N ASP A 10 1.34 -1.97 12.60
CA ASP A 10 2.58 -2.36 13.27
C ASP A 10 3.82 -2.12 12.39
N VAL A 11 3.68 -2.17 11.07
CA VAL A 11 4.81 -1.97 10.13
C VAL A 11 4.93 -0.54 9.59
N LEU A 12 3.89 0.30 9.72
CA LEU A 12 3.91 1.66 9.16
C LEU A 12 5.03 2.52 9.72
N LEU A 13 5.22 2.55 11.05
CA LEU A 13 6.23 3.41 11.66
C LEU A 13 7.67 3.02 11.24
N PRO A 14 8.10 1.74 11.34
CA PRO A 14 9.42 1.34 10.86
C PRO A 14 9.66 1.66 9.38
N LEU A 15 8.67 1.46 8.50
CA LEU A 15 8.80 1.77 7.08
C LEU A 15 8.96 3.28 6.83
N LEU A 16 8.21 4.12 7.54
CA LEU A 16 8.32 5.57 7.44
C LEU A 16 9.67 6.07 7.99
N GLN A 17 10.16 5.50 9.09
CA GLN A 17 11.49 5.79 9.63
C GLN A 17 12.61 5.37 8.69
N ALA A 18 12.39 4.30 7.90
CA ALA A 18 13.26 3.90 6.79
C ALA A 18 13.07 4.75 5.51
N GLN A 19 12.39 5.91 5.62
CA GLN A 19 12.17 6.90 4.56
C GLN A 19 11.43 6.34 3.33
N GLN A 20 10.60 5.32 3.51
CA GLN A 20 9.79 4.79 2.41
C GLN A 20 8.60 5.71 2.10
N ASN A 21 8.28 5.89 0.81
CA ASN A 21 7.08 6.58 0.37
C ASN A 21 5.91 5.58 0.32
N ILE A 22 4.89 5.79 1.14
CA ILE A 22 3.82 4.80 1.32
C ILE A 22 2.53 5.26 0.66
N VAL A 23 2.02 4.44 -0.25
CA VAL A 23 0.62 4.50 -0.71
C VAL A 23 -0.18 3.44 0.03
N LEU A 24 -1.21 3.85 0.75
CA LEU A 24 -2.04 2.98 1.57
C LEU A 24 -3.45 2.89 0.98
N ALA A 25 -3.83 1.69 0.53
CA ALA A 25 -5.12 1.41 -0.07
C ALA A 25 -5.84 0.29 0.68
N ASN A 26 -7.16 0.36 0.79
CA ASN A 26 -7.98 -0.64 1.46
C ASN A 26 -9.42 -0.58 0.93
N ARG A 27 -10.19 -1.66 1.11
CA ARG A 27 -11.61 -1.68 0.77
C ARG A 27 -12.41 -0.57 1.48
N THR A 28 -12.04 -0.24 2.72
CA THR A 28 -12.64 0.86 3.47
C THR A 28 -11.65 2.02 3.52
N PHE A 29 -11.91 3.06 2.71
CA PHE A 29 -11.06 4.24 2.58
C PHE A 29 -10.93 5.05 3.88
N SER A 30 -12.00 5.17 4.68
CA SER A 30 -11.93 5.92 5.94
C SER A 30 -10.86 5.38 6.90
N LYS A 31 -10.65 4.05 6.92
CA LYS A 31 -9.58 3.41 7.72
C LYS A 31 -8.18 3.79 7.25
N THR A 32 -7.96 3.91 5.94
CA THR A 32 -6.64 4.31 5.42
C THR A 32 -6.40 5.79 5.64
N LYS A 33 -7.42 6.62 5.47
CA LYS A 33 -7.34 8.06 5.76
C LYS A 33 -6.94 8.33 7.21
N GLU A 34 -7.62 7.71 8.17
CA GLU A 34 -7.29 7.84 9.60
C GLU A 34 -5.83 7.45 9.88
N LEU A 35 -5.36 6.34 9.31
CA LEU A 35 -3.98 5.91 9.46
C LEU A 35 -2.98 6.86 8.81
N ALA A 36 -3.25 7.32 7.59
CA ALA A 36 -2.36 8.27 6.93
C ALA A 36 -2.25 9.58 7.70
N GLU A 37 -3.36 10.13 8.20
CA GLU A 37 -3.37 11.34 9.05
C GLU A 37 -2.56 11.13 10.33
N ARG A 38 -2.77 10.00 11.02
CA ARG A 38 -2.02 9.66 12.24
C ARG A 38 -0.51 9.52 12.01
N PHE A 39 -0.11 8.97 10.87
CA PHE A 39 1.29 8.64 10.60
C PHE A 39 2.03 9.69 9.76
N LYS A 40 1.34 10.71 9.24
CA LYS A 40 1.90 11.82 8.48
C LYS A 40 3.09 12.53 9.15
N PRO A 41 3.15 12.70 10.49
CA PRO A 41 4.32 13.30 11.14
C PRO A 41 5.61 12.48 11.02
N TYR A 42 5.54 11.20 10.68
CA TYR A 42 6.69 10.29 10.65
C TYR A 42 7.28 10.07 9.25
N GLY A 43 6.63 10.59 8.20
CA GLY A 43 7.12 10.46 6.83
C GLY A 43 6.03 10.59 5.76
N ASN A 44 6.38 10.20 4.54
CA ASN A 44 5.51 10.34 3.37
C ASN A 44 4.53 9.17 3.29
N ILE A 45 3.27 9.44 3.66
CA ILE A 45 2.17 8.50 3.54
C ILE A 45 0.95 9.16 2.90
N GLN A 46 0.36 8.50 1.91
CA GLN A 46 -0.90 8.89 1.31
C GLN A 46 -1.93 7.78 1.39
N ALA A 47 -3.14 8.14 1.79
CA ALA A 47 -4.30 7.25 1.74
C ALA A 47 -5.02 7.42 0.42
N VAL A 48 -5.36 6.31 -0.23
CA VAL A 48 -6.16 6.27 -1.46
C VAL A 48 -7.25 5.22 -1.34
N SER A 49 -8.33 5.38 -2.10
CA SER A 49 -9.29 4.30 -2.30
C SER A 49 -8.68 3.25 -3.24
N MET A 50 -9.24 2.03 -3.21
CA MET A 50 -8.66 0.89 -3.95
C MET A 50 -8.64 1.10 -5.47
N ASP A 51 -9.61 1.85 -5.97
CA ASP A 51 -9.83 2.24 -7.37
C ASP A 51 -9.09 3.52 -7.77
N SER A 52 -8.45 4.22 -6.82
CA SER A 52 -7.70 5.46 -7.05
C SER A 52 -6.22 5.31 -6.71
N ILE A 53 -5.69 4.08 -6.74
CA ILE A 53 -4.25 3.87 -6.58
C ILE A 53 -3.55 4.50 -7.79
N PRO A 54 -2.59 5.42 -7.60
CA PRO A 54 -1.91 6.08 -8.70
C PRO A 54 -1.25 5.07 -9.64
N LEU A 55 -1.44 5.27 -10.95
CA LEU A 55 -0.79 4.45 -11.96
C LEU A 55 0.66 4.91 -12.14
N GLN A 56 1.55 4.31 -11.36
CA GLN A 56 2.99 4.58 -11.35
C GLN A 56 3.77 3.32 -11.01
N THR A 57 5.09 3.34 -11.21
CA THR A 57 5.96 2.29 -10.71
C THR A 57 5.98 2.31 -9.19
N TYR A 58 5.90 1.12 -8.61
CA TYR A 58 6.14 0.87 -7.20
C TYR A 58 7.30 -0.12 -7.10
N ASP A 59 8.21 0.07 -6.17
CA ASP A 59 9.31 -0.89 -5.95
C ASP A 59 8.85 -2.11 -5.15
N LEU A 60 7.81 -1.92 -4.32
CA LEU A 60 7.30 -2.94 -3.41
C LEU A 60 5.78 -2.83 -3.25
N VAL A 61 5.09 -3.98 -3.43
CA VAL A 61 3.68 -4.13 -3.07
C VAL A 61 3.55 -5.12 -1.91
N ILE A 62 3.06 -4.63 -0.77
CA ILE A 62 2.77 -5.45 0.42
C ILE A 62 1.28 -5.75 0.46
N ASN A 63 0.90 -7.03 0.39
CA ASN A 63 -0.45 -7.48 0.67
C ASN A 63 -0.62 -7.74 2.19
N ALA A 64 -1.34 -6.85 2.86
CA ALA A 64 -1.70 -6.94 4.27
C ALA A 64 -3.23 -7.09 4.44
N THR A 65 -3.93 -7.59 3.42
CA THR A 65 -5.36 -7.88 3.49
C THR A 65 -5.60 -9.27 4.06
N SER A 66 -6.74 -9.48 4.74
CA SER A 66 -7.16 -10.81 5.18
C SER A 66 -7.76 -11.67 4.06
N ALA A 67 -7.85 -11.15 2.82
CA ALA A 67 -8.48 -11.84 1.70
C ALA A 67 -7.80 -13.19 1.39
N GLY A 68 -6.48 -13.27 1.56
CA GLY A 68 -5.72 -14.50 1.35
C GLY A 68 -6.12 -15.65 2.28
N LEU A 69 -6.63 -15.37 3.48
CA LEU A 69 -7.10 -16.40 4.42
C LEU A 69 -8.40 -17.07 3.95
N SER A 70 -9.16 -16.40 3.09
CA SER A 70 -10.40 -16.92 2.49
C SER A 70 -10.20 -17.40 1.05
N GLY A 71 -8.95 -17.57 0.58
CA GLY A 71 -8.64 -17.92 -0.81
C GLY A 71 -8.90 -16.81 -1.82
N GLY A 72 -9.14 -15.58 -1.35
CA GLY A 72 -9.32 -14.40 -2.19
C GLY A 72 -8.04 -13.60 -2.39
N THR A 73 -8.08 -12.64 -3.30
CA THR A 73 -6.97 -11.70 -3.55
C THR A 73 -7.42 -10.26 -3.34
N ALA A 74 -6.47 -9.36 -3.11
CA ALA A 74 -6.75 -7.94 -3.08
C ALA A 74 -7.13 -7.48 -4.51
N SER A 75 -8.29 -6.83 -4.65
CA SER A 75 -8.76 -6.26 -5.92
C SER A 75 -7.94 -5.01 -6.27
N VAL A 76 -6.73 -5.21 -6.79
CA VAL A 76 -5.85 -4.16 -7.30
C VAL A 76 -5.82 -4.23 -8.82
N ASP A 77 -5.71 -3.08 -9.48
CA ASP A 77 -5.55 -3.03 -10.93
C ASP A 77 -4.28 -3.79 -11.37
N VAL A 78 -4.41 -4.66 -12.36
CA VAL A 78 -3.32 -5.48 -12.88
C VAL A 78 -2.25 -4.60 -13.54
N GLU A 79 -2.60 -3.44 -14.09
CA GLU A 79 -1.63 -2.51 -14.67
C GLU A 79 -0.63 -2.00 -13.62
N ILE A 80 -1.07 -1.78 -12.38
CA ILE A 80 -0.18 -1.42 -11.26
C ILE A 80 0.83 -2.54 -11.01
N LEU A 81 0.40 -3.80 -11.07
CA LEU A 81 1.28 -4.94 -10.86
C LEU A 81 2.25 -5.16 -12.04
N LYS A 82 1.85 -4.86 -13.28
CA LYS A 82 2.74 -4.94 -14.45
C LYS A 82 3.89 -3.94 -14.38
N LEU A 83 3.66 -2.77 -13.79
CA LEU A 83 4.69 -1.74 -13.64
C LEU A 83 5.80 -2.15 -12.64
N LEU A 84 5.55 -3.10 -11.74
CA LEU A 84 6.58 -3.67 -10.85
C LEU A 84 7.72 -4.36 -11.64
N CYS A 85 7.40 -4.97 -12.78
CA CYS A 85 8.35 -5.79 -13.54
C CYS A 85 9.28 -5.00 -14.48
N LYS A 86 9.05 -3.69 -14.67
CA LYS A 86 9.82 -2.91 -15.66
C LYS A 86 11.19 -2.42 -15.19
N SER A 87 11.51 -2.54 -13.90
CA SER A 87 12.81 -2.09 -13.37
C SER A 87 13.96 -3.09 -13.59
N LEU A 88 13.67 -4.34 -13.98
CA LEU A 88 14.68 -5.42 -14.08
C LEU A 88 15.27 -5.62 -15.49
N THR A 89 15.01 -4.72 -16.45
CA THR A 89 15.48 -4.89 -17.85
C THR A 89 16.41 -3.79 -18.36
N GLU A 90 16.86 -2.85 -17.51
CA GLU A 90 17.75 -1.75 -17.93
C GLU A 90 19.18 -1.82 -17.38
N HIS A 91 19.69 -3.01 -17.03
CA HIS A 91 21.12 -3.24 -16.78
C HIS A 91 21.67 -4.39 -17.62
#